data_AF-A0A7N5JJN5-F1
#
_entry.id   AF-A0A7N5JJN5-F1
#
_cell.length_a   1.000
_cell.length_b   1.000
_cell.length_c   1.000
_cell.angle_alpha   90.00
_cell.angle_beta   90.00
_cell.angle_gamma   90.00
#
_symmetry.space_group_name_H-M   'P 1'
#
loop_
_entity.id
_entity.type
_entity.pdbx_description
1 polymer ?
#
loop_
_entity_poly.entity_id
_entity_poly.type
_entity_poly.pdbx_seq_one_letter_code
_entity_poly.pdbx_strand_id
1 'polypeptide(L)'
;MGLLLPLVLCTLAACCGARSPTAPPLPSPVRPRGCNDSDVLTAAGFALQDINRDRKDGYVLSLNRVSDVHEHRQAISRRRIHRMCPDCPSPSATDLSDPSVREAALESLAKYNSESTSKQYSLVQVIQASSQWVVGPSYFVEYLIKESPCTKSQASSCALQPPDSEPVGLCKGSLIKAGIEKFVSVTCDFFEQQVPAPGGEDPTANQDPAHLPGVEESQQKIVAPTPNSPPKAVPKGSVQCLPDLDDEKKPEDAQENSPVEAFPVKLDLTTDPRGESLDVSFLFLGPMEEKLLVLPFPKEEQRSAKCPGPAQQNNPLILPP
;
A
#
# COMPACT_ATOMS: atom_id res chain seq x y z
N MET A 1 -50.24 -50.01 37.61
CA MET A 1 -49.94 -48.76 38.36
C MET A 1 -48.55 -48.91 38.97
N GLY A 2 -47.59 -48.06 38.59
CA GLY A 2 -46.23 -47.95 39.17
C GLY A 2 -45.17 -48.80 38.46
N LEU A 3 -44.65 -48.43 37.28
CA LEU A 3 -43.54 -47.48 37.02
C LEU A 3 -42.21 -47.86 37.72
N LEU A 4 -41.44 -48.77 37.11
CA LEU A 4 -40.01 -48.92 37.34
C LEU A 4 -39.28 -48.14 36.24
N LEU A 5 -38.68 -47.01 36.60
CA LEU A 5 -37.91 -46.14 35.71
C LEU A 5 -36.42 -46.51 35.82
N PRO A 6 -35.75 -47.04 34.79
CA PRO A 6 -34.30 -47.18 34.81
C PRO A 6 -33.67 -45.84 34.43
N LEU A 7 -32.85 -45.29 35.33
CA LEU A 7 -31.99 -44.13 35.08
C LEU A 7 -30.96 -44.47 33.99
N VAL A 8 -31.17 -43.95 32.78
CA VAL A 8 -30.18 -43.94 31.71
C VAL A 8 -29.25 -42.76 31.94
N LEU A 9 -28.05 -43.01 32.46
CA LEU A 9 -26.97 -42.02 32.49
C LEU A 9 -26.36 -41.92 31.07
N CYS A 10 -26.76 -40.91 30.30
CA CYS A 10 -26.06 -40.52 29.07
C CYS A 10 -24.82 -39.69 29.44
N THR A 11 -23.63 -40.27 29.27
CA THR A 11 -22.36 -39.53 29.33
C THR A 11 -22.14 -38.76 28.03
N LEU A 12 -22.50 -37.48 28.02
CA LEU A 12 -22.09 -36.54 26.97
C LEU A 12 -20.60 -36.22 27.15
N ALA A 13 -19.74 -36.94 26.42
CA ALA A 13 -18.36 -36.53 26.21
C ALA A 13 -18.35 -35.30 25.28
N ALA A 14 -18.38 -34.10 25.88
CA ALA A 14 -18.13 -32.87 25.16
C ALA A 14 -16.67 -32.86 24.72
N CYS A 15 -16.42 -33.09 23.42
CA CYS A 15 -15.14 -32.84 22.79
C CYS A 15 -14.85 -31.33 22.80
N CYS A 16 -14.36 -30.81 23.93
CA CYS A 16 -13.71 -29.51 24.00
C CYS A 16 -12.37 -29.60 23.26
N GLY A 17 -12.42 -29.48 21.94
CA GLY A 17 -11.24 -29.11 21.16
C GLY A 17 -10.84 -27.70 21.58
N ALA A 18 -9.80 -27.58 22.40
CA ALA A 18 -9.16 -26.30 22.68
C ALA A 18 -8.63 -25.75 21.35
N ARG A 19 -9.40 -24.87 20.72
CA ARG A 19 -8.93 -24.08 19.60
C ARG A 19 -8.03 -23.03 20.23
N SER A 20 -6.72 -23.19 20.08
CA SER A 20 -5.75 -22.18 20.48
C SER A 20 -6.23 -20.82 19.97
N PRO A 21 -6.23 -19.77 20.79
CA PRO A 21 -6.48 -18.43 20.30
C PRO A 21 -5.52 -18.18 19.14
N THR A 22 -6.08 -17.91 17.97
CA THR A 22 -5.33 -17.49 16.79
C THR A 22 -4.42 -16.36 17.24
N ALA A 23 -3.10 -16.51 17.02
CA ALA A 23 -2.17 -15.41 17.26
C ALA A 23 -2.74 -14.15 16.61
N PRO A 24 -2.68 -12.98 17.28
CA PRO A 24 -3.14 -11.73 16.67
C PRO A 24 -2.47 -11.59 15.31
N PRO A 25 -3.21 -11.24 14.25
CA PRO A 25 -2.62 -11.06 12.93
C PRO A 25 -1.44 -10.11 13.06
N LEU A 26 -0.28 -10.54 12.56
CA LEU A 26 0.91 -9.73 12.48
C LEU A 26 0.52 -8.38 11.84
N PRO A 27 0.94 -7.21 12.38
CA PRO A 27 0.57 -5.92 11.83
C PRO A 27 0.86 -5.91 10.33
N SER A 28 -0.12 -5.52 9.51
CA SER A 28 0.02 -5.46 8.07
C SER A 28 1.29 -4.67 7.73
N PRO A 29 2.23 -5.25 6.97
CA PRO A 29 3.53 -4.62 6.78
C PRO A 29 3.35 -3.28 6.10
N VAL A 30 3.99 -2.25 6.65
CA VAL A 30 4.19 -0.96 5.99
C VAL A 30 5.11 -1.22 4.80
N ARG A 31 4.68 -0.86 3.60
CA ARG A 31 5.39 -1.23 2.37
C ARG A 31 6.07 -0.01 1.75
N PRO A 32 7.38 -0.04 1.50
CA PRO A 32 8.02 1.01 0.71
C PRO A 32 7.48 1.00 -0.72
N ARG A 33 7.22 2.18 -1.28
CA ARG A 33 6.73 2.36 -2.67
C ARG A 33 7.76 3.11 -3.51
N GLY A 34 7.52 3.20 -4.82
CA GLY A 34 8.35 4.01 -5.71
C GLY A 34 7.94 5.47 -5.64
N CYS A 35 8.88 6.38 -5.45
CA CYS A 35 8.59 7.81 -5.31
C CYS A 35 8.12 8.48 -6.61
N ASN A 36 8.34 7.81 -7.76
CA ASN A 36 7.91 8.27 -9.08
C ASN A 36 6.65 7.55 -9.60
N ASP A 37 5.98 6.73 -8.77
CA ASP A 37 4.75 6.07 -9.16
C ASP A 37 3.62 7.13 -9.29
N SER A 38 2.75 7.00 -10.31
CA SER A 38 1.72 8.00 -10.62
C SER A 38 0.70 8.19 -9.48
N ASP A 39 0.31 7.09 -8.81
CA ASP A 39 -0.55 7.10 -7.64
C ASP A 39 0.10 7.83 -6.45
N VAL A 40 1.41 7.65 -6.26
CA VAL A 40 2.20 8.32 -5.22
C VAL A 40 2.28 9.83 -5.46
N LEU A 41 2.62 10.25 -6.68
CA LEU A 41 2.68 11.68 -7.03
C LEU A 41 1.32 12.36 -6.88
N THR A 42 0.24 11.67 -7.26
CA THR A 42 -1.13 12.16 -7.10
C THR A 42 -1.50 12.32 -5.61
N ALA A 43 -1.19 11.32 -4.78
CA ALA A 43 -1.42 11.38 -3.34
C ALA A 43 -0.61 12.50 -2.66
N ALA A 44 0.66 12.67 -3.04
CA ALA A 44 1.51 13.76 -2.57
C ALA A 44 0.94 15.14 -2.95
N GLY A 45 0.40 15.28 -4.17
CA GLY A 45 -0.29 16.49 -4.62
C GLY A 45 -1.52 16.83 -3.78
N PHE A 46 -2.40 15.84 -3.51
CA PHE A 46 -3.56 16.05 -2.64
C PHE A 46 -3.17 16.42 -1.22
N ALA A 47 -2.16 15.75 -0.65
CA ALA A 47 -1.67 16.05 0.69
C ALA A 47 -1.14 17.50 0.78
N LEU A 48 -0.33 17.93 -0.19
CA LEU A 48 0.20 19.29 -0.21
C LEU A 48 -0.90 20.34 -0.43
N GLN A 49 -1.89 20.04 -1.26
CA GLN A 49 -3.05 20.90 -1.45
C GLN A 49 -3.83 21.08 -0.14
N ASP A 50 -4.05 20.00 0.61
CA ASP A 50 -4.72 20.06 1.91
C ASP A 50 -3.89 20.83 2.95
N ILE A 51 -2.56 20.67 2.97
CA ILE A 51 -1.64 21.46 3.80
C ILE A 51 -1.77 22.95 3.47
N ASN A 52 -1.69 23.32 2.19
CA ASN A 52 -1.82 24.71 1.76
C ASN A 52 -3.20 25.31 2.07
N ARG A 53 -4.27 24.50 2.02
CA ARG A 53 -5.64 24.94 2.36
C ARG A 53 -5.82 25.19 3.86
N ASP A 54 -5.13 24.40 4.69
CA ASP A 54 -5.21 24.52 6.15
C ASP A 54 -4.49 25.79 6.64
N ARG A 55 -3.31 26.06 6.09
CA ARG A 55 -2.49 27.25 6.42
C ARG A 55 -3.25 28.56 6.22
N LYS A 56 -3.03 29.50 7.14
CA LYS A 56 -3.57 30.87 7.07
C LYS A 56 -2.51 31.92 6.77
N ASP A 57 -1.24 31.57 6.89
CA ASP A 57 -0.10 32.49 6.75
C ASP A 57 1.06 31.86 5.97
N GLY A 58 1.86 32.71 5.32
CA GLY A 58 3.03 32.38 4.52
C GLY A 58 2.74 32.04 3.06
N TYR A 59 3.76 31.59 2.33
CA TYR A 59 3.66 31.29 0.91
C TYR A 59 3.08 29.90 0.63
N VAL A 60 2.45 29.76 -0.53
CA VAL A 60 1.96 28.47 -1.06
C VAL A 60 3.15 27.56 -1.34
N LEU A 61 3.12 26.34 -0.80
CA LEU A 61 4.16 25.34 -1.02
C LEU A 61 3.94 24.61 -2.34
N SER A 62 5.02 24.29 -3.04
CA SER A 62 5.02 23.47 -4.27
C SER A 62 5.76 22.15 -4.05
N LEU A 63 5.26 21.06 -4.66
CA LEU A 63 5.90 19.75 -4.58
C LEU A 63 7.12 19.71 -5.52
N ASN A 64 8.34 19.59 -4.98
CA ASN A 64 9.55 19.43 -5.80
C ASN A 64 9.84 17.95 -6.14
N ARG A 65 9.90 17.10 -5.10
CA ARG A 65 10.05 15.65 -5.21
C ARG A 65 9.39 14.96 -4.02
N VAL A 66 9.13 13.66 -4.17
CA VAL A 66 8.81 12.77 -3.04
C VAL A 66 10.11 12.15 -2.55
N SER A 67 10.50 12.40 -1.30
CA SER A 67 11.77 11.91 -0.75
C SER A 67 11.69 10.43 -0.34
N ASP A 68 10.57 10.04 0.26
CA ASP A 68 10.26 8.66 0.64
C ASP A 68 8.74 8.47 0.67
N VAL A 69 8.29 7.22 0.53
CA VAL A 69 6.87 6.86 0.60
C VAL A 69 6.70 5.44 1.12
N HIS A 70 5.83 5.32 2.12
CA HIS A 70 5.36 4.04 2.61
C HIS A 70 3.84 3.94 2.55
N GLU A 71 3.35 2.79 2.14
CA GLU A 71 1.93 2.47 2.08
C GLU A 71 1.58 1.49 3.20
N HIS A 72 0.71 1.91 4.11
CA HIS A 72 0.05 1.00 5.05
C HIS A 72 -1.37 0.72 4.58
N ARG A 73 -1.59 -0.48 4.02
CA ARG A 73 -2.90 -0.87 3.51
C ARG A 73 -3.84 -1.25 4.66
N GLN A 74 -4.99 -0.60 4.69
CA GLN A 74 -5.99 -0.80 5.73
C GLN A 74 -7.17 -1.62 5.20
N ALA A 75 -7.63 -2.59 5.99
CA ALA A 75 -8.80 -3.39 5.65
C ALA A 75 -10.06 -2.60 5.99
N ILE A 76 -10.71 -2.01 4.99
CA ILE A 76 -11.99 -1.32 5.14
C ILE A 76 -13.13 -2.33 4.95
N SER A 77 -14.21 -2.19 5.72
CA SER A 77 -15.39 -3.05 5.61
C SER A 77 -15.99 -3.04 4.20
N ARG A 78 -16.18 -4.21 3.60
CA ARG A 78 -16.89 -4.39 2.31
C ARG A 78 -18.27 -3.73 2.32
N ARG A 79 -19.02 -3.86 3.42
CA ARG A 79 -20.35 -3.23 3.57
C ARG A 79 -20.27 -1.72 3.45
N ARG A 80 -19.17 -1.11 3.87
CA ARG A 80 -18.99 0.33 3.91
C ARG A 80 -18.60 0.90 2.55
N ILE A 81 -17.67 0.24 1.86
CA ILE A 81 -17.31 0.60 0.48
C ILE A 81 -18.57 0.62 -0.38
N HIS A 82 -19.41 -0.42 -0.28
CA HIS A 82 -20.67 -0.48 -1.01
C HIS A 82 -21.68 0.64 -0.64
N ARG A 83 -21.64 1.20 0.57
CA ARG A 83 -22.53 2.32 0.96
C ARG A 83 -22.07 3.65 0.37
N MET A 84 -20.77 3.88 0.24
CA MET A 84 -20.21 5.12 -0.31
C MET A 84 -20.14 5.08 -1.83
N CYS A 85 -19.71 3.94 -2.37
CA CYS A 85 -19.52 3.71 -3.79
C CYS A 85 -19.96 2.26 -4.07
N PRO A 86 -21.26 2.06 -4.38
CA PRO A 86 -21.83 0.73 -4.65
C PRO A 86 -21.06 -0.03 -5.74
N ASP A 87 -20.52 0.71 -6.70
CA ASP A 87 -19.82 0.15 -7.83
C ASP A 87 -18.33 -0.02 -7.58
N CYS A 88 -17.72 0.45 -6.48
CA CYS A 88 -16.26 0.34 -6.30
C CYS A 88 -15.83 -1.11 -6.00
N PRO A 89 -14.61 -1.54 -6.42
CA PRO A 89 -14.06 -2.84 -6.06
C PRO A 89 -14.08 -3.04 -4.55
N SER A 90 -14.73 -4.11 -4.10
CA SER A 90 -14.81 -4.47 -2.69
C SER A 90 -13.75 -5.49 -2.32
N PRO A 91 -13.13 -5.40 -1.13
CA PRO A 91 -12.17 -6.39 -0.65
C PRO A 91 -12.80 -7.78 -0.67
N SER A 92 -12.08 -8.71 -1.28
CA SER A 92 -12.36 -10.14 -1.24
C SER A 92 -11.42 -10.81 -0.26
N ALA A 93 -11.78 -12.01 0.21
CA ALA A 93 -10.87 -12.79 1.02
C ALA A 93 -9.59 -13.07 0.21
N THR A 94 -8.43 -12.85 0.84
CA THR A 94 -7.12 -13.09 0.23
C THR A 94 -6.70 -14.54 0.31
N ASP A 95 -7.49 -15.37 1.00
CA ASP A 95 -7.24 -16.79 1.06
C ASP A 95 -7.56 -17.43 -0.31
N LEU A 96 -6.72 -18.38 -0.71
CA LEU A 96 -6.94 -19.17 -1.92
C LEU A 96 -8.19 -20.08 -1.82
N SER A 97 -8.98 -19.94 -0.75
CA SER A 97 -10.23 -20.66 -0.55
C SER A 97 -11.34 -20.11 -1.43
N ASP A 98 -11.31 -18.81 -1.79
CA ASP A 98 -12.19 -18.25 -2.81
C ASP A 98 -11.74 -18.77 -4.19
N PRO A 99 -12.57 -19.61 -4.86
CA PRO A 99 -12.22 -20.20 -6.14
C PRO A 99 -11.96 -19.16 -7.23
N SER A 100 -12.63 -18.01 -7.16
CA SER A 100 -12.53 -16.96 -8.18
C SER A 100 -11.26 -16.15 -8.03
N VAL A 101 -10.86 -15.84 -6.78
CA VAL A 101 -9.57 -15.21 -6.48
C VAL A 101 -8.42 -16.11 -6.91
N ARG A 102 -8.53 -17.40 -6.61
CA ARG A 102 -7.55 -18.42 -7.05
C ARG A 102 -7.49 -18.53 -8.57
N GLU A 103 -8.64 -18.59 -9.25
CA GLU A 103 -8.71 -18.62 -10.72
C GLU A 103 -8.04 -17.38 -11.32
N ALA A 104 -8.34 -16.19 -10.81
CA ALA A 104 -7.74 -14.95 -11.28
C ALA A 104 -6.21 -14.91 -11.12
N ALA A 105 -5.69 -15.36 -9.96
CA ALA A 105 -4.26 -15.43 -9.72
C ALA A 105 -3.56 -16.43 -10.64
N LEU A 106 -4.15 -17.62 -10.83
CA LEU A 106 -3.57 -18.67 -11.68
C LEU A 106 -3.65 -18.33 -13.17
N GLU A 107 -4.77 -17.80 -13.66
CA GLU A 107 -4.93 -17.42 -15.07
C GLU A 107 -4.02 -16.24 -15.44
N SER A 108 -3.92 -15.22 -14.57
CA SER A 108 -3.02 -14.09 -14.81
C SER A 108 -1.54 -14.52 -14.79
N LEU A 109 -1.14 -15.40 -13.86
CA LEU A 109 0.22 -15.93 -13.82
C LEU A 109 0.52 -16.84 -15.02
N ALA A 110 -0.44 -17.65 -15.45
CA ALA A 110 -0.31 -18.48 -16.64
C ALA A 110 -0.11 -17.63 -17.89
N LYS A 111 -0.86 -16.52 -18.01
CA LYS A 111 -0.66 -15.53 -19.08
C LYS A 111 0.77 -14.98 -19.06
N TYR A 112 1.24 -14.51 -17.91
CA TYR A 112 2.60 -13.97 -17.76
C TYR A 112 3.68 -14.99 -18.16
N ASN A 113 3.57 -16.22 -17.64
CA ASN A 113 4.48 -17.30 -18.00
C ASN A 113 4.41 -17.68 -19.49
N SER A 114 3.24 -17.58 -20.13
CA SER A 114 3.12 -17.88 -21.56
C SER A 114 3.85 -16.84 -22.41
N GLU A 115 3.87 -15.59 -21.98
CA GLU A 115 4.51 -14.45 -22.64
C GLU A 115 6.01 -14.31 -22.29
N SER A 116 6.47 -14.90 -21.17
CA SER A 116 7.87 -14.85 -20.77
C SER A 116 8.80 -15.63 -21.72
N THR A 117 9.99 -15.13 -22.02
CA THR A 117 10.87 -15.76 -23.03
C THR A 117 11.76 -16.88 -22.47
N SER A 118 12.04 -16.90 -21.17
CA SER A 118 13.05 -17.81 -20.59
C SER A 118 12.70 -18.35 -19.20
N LYS A 119 12.13 -17.50 -18.33
CA LYS A 119 11.83 -17.84 -16.94
C LYS A 119 10.37 -18.22 -16.74
N GLN A 120 10.14 -19.20 -15.89
CA GLN A 120 8.82 -19.66 -15.48
C GLN A 120 8.67 -19.40 -13.99
N TYR A 121 7.50 -18.97 -13.55
CA TYR A 121 7.24 -18.59 -12.17
C TYR A 121 6.09 -19.39 -11.56
N SER A 122 6.11 -19.52 -10.24
CA SER A 122 5.05 -20.16 -9.46
C SER A 122 4.47 -19.20 -8.43
N LEU A 123 3.18 -19.35 -8.16
CA LEU A 123 2.44 -18.57 -7.17
C LEU A 123 2.91 -18.95 -5.76
N VAL A 124 3.29 -17.95 -4.96
CA VAL A 124 3.62 -18.13 -3.54
C VAL A 124 2.37 -17.92 -2.70
N GLN A 125 1.80 -16.72 -2.74
CA GLN A 125 0.58 -16.38 -2.00
C GLN A 125 -0.11 -15.16 -2.62
N VAL A 126 -1.43 -15.12 -2.49
CA VAL A 126 -2.23 -13.93 -2.78
C VAL A 126 -2.19 -13.03 -1.55
N ILE A 127 -1.75 -11.80 -1.72
CA ILE A 127 -1.62 -10.82 -0.63
C ILE A 127 -2.76 -9.81 -0.65
N GLN A 128 -3.48 -9.69 -1.77
CA GLN A 128 -4.63 -8.81 -1.90
C GLN A 128 -5.60 -9.36 -2.95
N ALA A 129 -6.89 -9.22 -2.68
CA ALA A 129 -7.95 -9.55 -3.61
C ALA A 129 -9.09 -8.55 -3.49
N SER A 130 -9.66 -8.15 -4.61
CA SER A 130 -10.91 -7.40 -4.65
C SER A 130 -11.79 -7.88 -5.80
N SER A 131 -13.09 -7.59 -5.69
CA SER A 131 -14.07 -7.93 -6.71
C SER A 131 -15.03 -6.77 -6.97
N GLN A 132 -15.42 -6.64 -8.24
CA GLN A 132 -16.34 -5.63 -8.73
C GLN A 132 -17.25 -6.25 -9.80
N TRP A 133 -18.42 -5.66 -10.02
CA TRP A 133 -19.39 -6.13 -11.00
C TRP A 133 -19.81 -4.99 -11.94
N VAL A 134 -19.00 -4.70 -12.97
CA VAL A 134 -19.29 -3.62 -13.94
C VAL A 134 -19.89 -4.20 -15.21
N VAL A 135 -19.05 -4.78 -16.09
CA VAL A 135 -19.49 -5.48 -17.32
C VAL A 135 -19.71 -6.98 -17.08
N GLY A 136 -19.52 -7.42 -15.84
CA GLY A 136 -19.51 -8.80 -15.39
C GLY A 136 -18.59 -8.96 -14.16
N PRO A 137 -18.51 -10.16 -13.59
CA PRO A 137 -17.68 -10.38 -12.41
C PRO A 137 -16.20 -10.17 -12.77
N SER A 138 -15.60 -9.21 -12.07
CA SER A 138 -14.23 -8.78 -12.23
C SER A 138 -13.47 -9.03 -10.93
N TYR A 139 -12.33 -9.71 -11.02
CA TYR A 139 -11.46 -10.01 -9.89
C TYR A 139 -10.09 -9.37 -10.11
N PHE A 140 -9.60 -8.67 -9.11
CA PHE A 140 -8.29 -8.03 -9.11
C PHE A 140 -7.47 -8.62 -7.96
N VAL A 141 -6.27 -9.09 -8.27
CA VAL A 141 -5.43 -9.82 -7.33
C VAL A 141 -4.02 -9.27 -7.35
N GLU A 142 -3.42 -9.17 -6.17
CA GLU A 142 -1.98 -8.99 -6.03
C GLU A 142 -1.40 -10.23 -5.36
N TYR A 143 -0.31 -10.75 -5.91
CA TYR A 143 0.28 -11.99 -5.43
C TYR A 143 1.79 -12.03 -5.62
N LEU A 144 2.44 -12.77 -4.73
CA LEU A 144 3.88 -12.99 -4.75
C LEU A 144 4.21 -14.19 -5.64
N ILE A 145 5.30 -14.08 -6.38
CA ILE A 145 5.82 -15.13 -7.25
C ILE A 145 7.23 -15.52 -6.87
N LYS A 146 7.61 -16.76 -7.20
CA LYS A 146 8.99 -17.25 -7.14
C LYS A 146 9.39 -17.87 -8.46
N GLU A 147 10.68 -17.81 -8.79
CA GLU A 147 11.23 -18.53 -9.95
C GLU A 147 10.98 -20.03 -9.76
N SER A 148 10.44 -20.67 -10.79
CA SER A 148 10.37 -22.12 -10.84
C SER A 148 11.68 -22.66 -11.41
N PRO A 149 12.20 -23.79 -10.89
CA PRO A 149 13.45 -24.39 -11.36
C PRO A 149 13.38 -24.94 -12.79
N CYS A 150 12.24 -24.79 -13.48
CA CYS A 150 11.98 -25.36 -14.78
C CYS A 150 11.99 -24.26 -15.85
N THR A 151 12.80 -24.42 -16.89
CA THR A 151 12.64 -23.66 -18.13
C THR A 151 11.47 -24.24 -18.93
N LYS A 152 10.87 -23.45 -19.84
CA LYS A 152 9.76 -23.90 -20.71
C LYS A 152 10.03 -25.22 -21.44
N SER A 153 11.30 -25.54 -21.72
CA SER A 153 11.75 -26.76 -22.41
C SER A 153 11.82 -28.03 -21.55
N GLN A 154 11.66 -27.96 -20.22
CA GLN A 154 11.83 -29.11 -19.30
C GLN A 154 10.61 -29.40 -18.41
N ALA A 155 9.42 -28.89 -18.78
CA ALA A 155 8.18 -29.01 -17.98
C ALA A 155 7.79 -30.45 -17.59
N SER A 156 8.26 -31.48 -18.30
CA SER A 156 7.91 -32.90 -18.07
C SER A 156 8.78 -33.66 -17.07
N SER A 157 9.87 -33.07 -16.55
CA SER A 157 10.83 -33.79 -15.67
C SER A 157 11.29 -33.00 -14.44
N CYS A 158 10.60 -31.92 -14.10
CA CYS A 158 11.07 -31.00 -13.09
C CYS A 158 10.81 -31.51 -11.66
N ALA A 159 11.86 -31.62 -10.85
CA ALA A 159 11.78 -31.93 -9.43
C ALA A 159 11.29 -30.71 -8.63
N LEU A 160 10.42 -30.95 -7.64
CA LEU A 160 9.91 -29.93 -6.73
C LEU A 160 11.03 -29.46 -5.79
N GLN A 161 11.34 -28.17 -5.79
CA GLN A 161 12.15 -27.55 -4.74
C GLN A 161 11.30 -27.23 -3.49
N PRO A 162 11.93 -27.11 -2.31
CA PRO A 162 11.24 -26.89 -1.04
C PRO A 162 10.46 -25.56 -0.99
N PRO A 163 9.46 -25.46 -0.11
CA PRO A 163 8.55 -24.32 0.00
C PRO A 163 9.23 -22.98 0.36
N ASP A 164 10.47 -22.99 0.84
CA ASP A 164 11.09 -21.86 1.55
C ASP A 164 11.94 -20.89 0.70
N SER A 165 11.83 -20.92 -0.63
CA SER A 165 12.51 -19.93 -1.48
C SER A 165 11.81 -18.57 -1.39
N GLU A 166 12.58 -17.51 -1.17
CA GLU A 166 12.05 -16.15 -1.06
C GLU A 166 11.30 -15.71 -2.34
N PRO A 167 10.19 -14.96 -2.20
CA PRO A 167 9.54 -14.32 -3.32
C PRO A 167 10.51 -13.47 -4.13
N VAL A 168 10.46 -13.59 -5.45
CA VAL A 168 11.32 -12.85 -6.39
C VAL A 168 10.61 -11.64 -6.99
N GLY A 169 9.29 -11.56 -6.84
CA GLY A 169 8.50 -10.46 -7.38
C GLY A 169 7.05 -10.46 -6.91
N LEU A 170 6.38 -9.37 -7.28
CA LEU A 170 4.98 -9.09 -7.04
C LEU A 170 4.25 -8.92 -8.37
N CYS A 171 3.14 -9.61 -8.55
CA CYS A 171 2.29 -9.46 -9.73
C CYS A 171 0.94 -8.85 -9.35
N LYS A 172 0.44 -7.96 -10.21
CA LYS A 172 -0.92 -7.45 -10.25
C LYS A 172 -1.65 -8.10 -11.42
N GLY A 173 -2.67 -8.88 -11.12
CA GLY A 173 -3.49 -9.59 -12.11
C GLY A 173 -4.94 -9.14 -12.08
N SER A 174 -5.62 -9.23 -13.23
CA SER A 174 -7.07 -9.09 -13.30
C SER A 174 -7.70 -10.17 -14.17
N LEU A 175 -8.92 -10.59 -13.79
CA LEU A 175 -9.78 -11.48 -14.56
C LEU A 175 -11.18 -10.89 -14.64
N ILE A 176 -11.61 -10.50 -15.83
CA ILE A 176 -12.95 -9.94 -16.10
C ILE A 176 -13.70 -10.94 -16.97
N LYS A 177 -14.88 -11.39 -16.52
CA LYS A 177 -15.75 -12.28 -17.29
C LYS A 177 -16.92 -11.47 -17.84
N ALA A 178 -16.91 -11.14 -19.13
CA ALA A 178 -17.98 -10.40 -19.79
C ALA A 178 -18.80 -11.34 -20.68
N GLY A 179 -19.89 -11.89 -20.12
CA GLY A 179 -20.70 -12.89 -20.82
C GLY A 179 -19.90 -14.17 -21.09
N ILE A 180 -19.56 -14.41 -22.36
CA ILE A 180 -18.79 -15.59 -22.82
C ILE A 180 -17.28 -15.29 -22.88
N GLU A 181 -16.90 -14.02 -22.93
CA GLU A 181 -15.51 -13.59 -23.08
C GLU A 181 -14.82 -13.44 -21.72
N LYS A 182 -13.53 -13.80 -21.68
CA LYS A 182 -12.64 -13.60 -20.54
C LYS A 182 -11.52 -12.65 -20.92
N PHE A 183 -11.31 -11.61 -20.11
CA PHE A 183 -10.20 -10.69 -20.25
C PHE A 183 -9.25 -10.86 -19.07
N VAL A 184 -8.00 -11.23 -19.38
CA VAL A 184 -6.95 -11.43 -18.38
C VAL A 184 -5.88 -10.38 -18.59
N SER A 185 -5.52 -9.65 -17.54
CA SER A 185 -4.37 -8.74 -17.52
C SER A 185 -3.39 -9.14 -16.43
N VAL A 186 -2.11 -8.86 -16.63
CA VAL A 186 -1.06 -9.15 -15.65
C VAL A 186 0.10 -8.18 -15.83
N THR A 187 0.67 -7.72 -14.72
CA THR A 187 1.89 -6.93 -14.67
C THR A 187 2.69 -7.37 -13.45
N CYS A 188 3.98 -7.62 -13.60
CA CYS A 188 4.83 -8.12 -12.51
C CYS A 188 6.06 -7.23 -12.33
N ASP A 189 6.32 -6.88 -11.08
CA ASP A 189 7.49 -6.13 -10.62
C ASP A 189 8.41 -7.07 -9.84
N PHE A 190 9.68 -7.18 -10.24
CA PHE A 190 10.66 -8.01 -9.55
C PHE A 190 11.36 -7.23 -8.44
N PHE A 191 11.67 -7.91 -7.34
CA PHE A 191 12.49 -7.32 -6.29
C PHE A 191 13.94 -7.27 -6.76
N GLU A 192 14.53 -6.09 -6.72
CA GLU A 192 15.96 -5.95 -7.01
C GLU A 192 16.75 -6.66 -5.90
N GLN A 193 17.58 -7.62 -6.29
CA GLN A 193 18.55 -8.20 -5.37
C GLN A 193 19.52 -7.08 -4.98
N GLN A 194 19.74 -6.87 -3.69
CA GLN A 194 20.80 -5.98 -3.22
C GLN A 194 22.15 -6.55 -3.67
N VAL A 195 22.64 -6.11 -4.83
CA VAL A 195 24.01 -6.34 -5.25
C VAL A 195 24.86 -5.28 -4.55
N PRO A 196 25.88 -5.64 -3.76
CA PRO A 196 26.89 -4.67 -3.34
C PRO A 196 27.49 -4.05 -4.60
N ALA A 197 27.25 -2.76 -4.81
CA ALA A 197 27.65 -2.05 -6.02
C ALA A 197 29.18 -2.17 -6.25
N PRO A 198 29.64 -2.72 -7.39
CA PRO A 198 30.94 -2.38 -7.94
C PRO A 198 30.82 -1.02 -8.61
N GLY A 199 31.66 -0.08 -8.20
CA GLY A 199 31.57 1.31 -8.59
C GLY A 199 31.75 1.59 -10.08
N GLY A 200 31.12 2.70 -10.50
CA GLY A 200 31.51 3.57 -11.61
C GLY A 200 31.32 3.01 -13.02
N GLU A 201 30.35 3.56 -13.76
CA GLU A 201 30.61 4.52 -14.86
C GLU A 201 29.29 4.87 -15.57
N ASP A 202 29.16 6.17 -15.87
CA ASP A 202 28.02 6.84 -16.48
C ASP A 202 27.91 6.50 -17.99
N PRO A 203 26.70 6.47 -18.57
CA PRO A 203 26.56 7.12 -19.86
C PRO A 203 25.31 8.01 -19.94
N THR A 204 25.60 9.28 -20.18
CA THR A 204 24.73 10.32 -20.71
C THR A 204 23.94 9.85 -21.94
N ALA A 205 22.62 10.01 -21.94
CA ALA A 205 21.82 10.09 -23.16
C ALA A 205 20.56 10.93 -22.94
N ASN A 206 20.48 12.03 -23.70
CA ASN A 206 19.39 13.00 -23.75
C ASN A 206 18.03 12.36 -24.03
N GLN A 207 16.99 12.72 -23.26
CA GLN A 207 15.61 12.75 -23.74
C GLN A 207 14.86 13.96 -23.16
N ASP A 208 14.28 14.72 -24.08
CA ASP A 208 13.43 15.90 -23.87
C ASP A 208 12.24 15.60 -22.92
N PRO A 209 11.82 16.55 -22.06
CA PRO A 209 10.61 16.40 -21.28
C PRO A 209 9.35 16.55 -22.15
N ALA A 210 8.54 15.49 -22.16
CA ALA A 210 7.18 15.54 -22.67
C ALA A 210 6.34 16.53 -21.83
N HIS A 211 5.79 17.54 -22.52
CA HIS A 211 4.88 18.53 -22.00
C HIS A 211 3.56 17.87 -21.57
N LEU A 212 3.19 17.97 -20.28
CA LEU A 212 1.85 17.64 -19.82
C LEU A 212 0.92 18.87 -19.95
N PRO A 213 -0.39 18.68 -20.20
CA PRO A 213 -1.29 19.78 -20.52
C PRO A 213 -1.69 20.56 -19.26
N GLY A 214 -1.75 21.88 -19.41
CA GLY A 214 -2.27 22.79 -18.39
C GLY A 214 -3.72 22.44 -18.05
N VAL A 215 -3.98 22.23 -16.77
CA VAL A 215 -5.34 22.20 -16.23
C VAL A 215 -5.80 23.64 -16.09
N GLU A 216 -6.75 24.03 -16.94
CA GLU A 216 -7.41 25.33 -16.90
C GLU A 216 -8.04 25.59 -15.53
N GLU A 217 -7.77 26.79 -14.99
CA GLU A 217 -8.45 27.37 -13.85
C GLU A 217 -9.97 27.45 -14.13
N SER A 218 -10.74 26.55 -13.52
CA SER A 218 -12.18 26.78 -13.39
C SER A 218 -12.45 27.51 -12.08
N GLN A 219 -12.72 28.81 -12.20
CA GLN A 219 -13.14 29.68 -11.10
C GLN A 219 -14.48 29.18 -10.51
N GLN A 220 -14.41 28.41 -9.42
CA GLN A 220 -15.60 28.11 -8.62
C GLN A 220 -15.79 29.17 -7.53
N LYS A 221 -16.72 30.08 -7.86
CA LYS A 221 -17.39 31.04 -7.01
C LYS A 221 -17.65 30.47 -5.60
N ILE A 222 -17.10 31.14 -4.59
CA ILE A 222 -17.34 30.88 -3.16
C ILE A 222 -18.84 31.03 -2.90
N VAL A 223 -19.53 29.93 -2.60
CA VAL A 223 -20.90 29.92 -2.07
C VAL A 223 -20.81 29.78 -0.55
N ALA A 224 -21.52 30.65 0.16
CA ALA A 224 -21.56 30.69 1.62
C ALA A 224 -22.10 29.36 2.23
N PRO A 225 -21.74 29.04 3.49
CA PRO A 225 -22.02 27.73 4.08
C PRO A 225 -23.52 27.56 4.35
N THR A 226 -24.11 26.47 3.85
CA THR A 226 -25.42 25.98 4.29
C THR A 226 -25.30 25.22 5.62
N PRO A 227 -26.32 25.27 6.52
CA PRO A 227 -26.15 24.93 7.94
C PRO A 227 -26.05 23.43 8.27
N ASN A 228 -26.03 22.53 7.28
CA ASN A 228 -26.22 21.08 7.48
C ASN A 228 -25.06 20.23 6.91
N SER A 229 -23.82 20.71 6.99
CA SER A 229 -22.64 19.89 6.67
C SER A 229 -22.10 19.24 7.94
N PRO A 230 -21.79 17.93 7.97
CA PRO A 230 -21.10 17.33 9.11
C PRO A 230 -19.77 18.04 9.36
N PRO A 231 -19.31 18.15 10.63
CA PRO A 231 -18.11 18.88 10.97
C PRO A 231 -16.90 18.29 10.25
N LYS A 232 -16.29 19.10 9.37
CA LYS A 232 -15.04 18.77 8.69
C LYS A 232 -13.95 18.74 9.75
N ALA A 233 -13.32 17.59 10.02
CA ALA A 233 -12.18 17.58 10.92
C ALA A 233 -11.05 18.43 10.31
N VAL A 234 -10.43 19.23 11.16
CA VAL A 234 -9.29 20.05 10.80
C VAL A 234 -8.05 19.16 10.86
N PRO A 235 -7.28 19.00 9.77
CA PRO A 235 -5.98 18.34 9.83
C PRO A 235 -5.12 18.99 10.92
N LYS A 236 -4.52 18.19 11.80
CA LYS A 236 -3.61 18.72 12.82
C LYS A 236 -2.19 18.74 12.27
N GLY A 237 -1.61 19.93 12.12
CA GLY A 237 -0.23 20.12 11.68
C GLY A 237 0.21 21.58 11.78
N SER A 238 1.50 21.82 11.59
CA SER A 238 2.07 23.17 11.54
C SER A 238 3.34 23.16 10.68
N VAL A 239 3.58 24.25 9.95
CA VAL A 239 4.83 24.46 9.22
C VAL A 239 5.74 25.33 10.09
N GLN A 240 6.96 24.85 10.34
CA GLN A 240 7.96 25.57 11.13
C GLN A 240 8.98 26.22 10.19
N CYS A 241 9.24 27.51 10.39
CA CYS A 241 10.35 28.19 9.73
C CYS A 241 11.57 28.09 10.63
N LEU A 242 12.58 27.35 10.20
CA LEU A 242 13.85 27.24 10.91
C LEU A 242 14.77 28.41 10.51
N PRO A 243 15.73 28.78 11.37
CA PRO A 243 16.82 29.66 10.99
C PRO A 243 17.64 29.08 9.83
N ASP A 244 18.46 29.92 9.20
CA ASP A 244 19.40 29.46 8.18
C ASP A 244 20.31 28.36 8.74
N LEU A 245 20.55 27.34 7.92
CA LEU A 245 21.45 26.25 8.25
C LEU A 245 22.89 26.77 8.19
N ASP A 246 23.36 27.32 9.31
CA ASP A 246 24.77 27.64 9.49
C ASP A 246 25.54 26.35 9.78
N ASP A 247 26.37 25.91 8.83
CA ASP A 247 27.30 24.77 8.99
C ASP A 247 28.24 24.91 10.22
N GLU A 248 28.33 26.12 10.80
CA GLU A 248 29.27 26.50 11.84
C GLU A 248 28.72 26.39 13.28
N LYS A 249 27.42 26.12 13.49
CA LYS A 249 26.81 26.11 14.84
C LYS A 249 26.34 24.72 15.27
N LYS A 250 27.29 23.87 15.65
CA LYS A 250 27.01 22.61 16.36
C LYS A 250 26.42 22.96 17.75
N PRO A 251 25.30 22.36 18.18
CA PRO A 251 24.77 22.57 19.54
C PRO A 251 25.81 22.13 20.58
N GLU A 252 26.02 22.92 21.64
CA GLU A 252 27.01 22.65 22.70
C GLU A 252 26.75 21.34 23.48
N ASP A 253 25.58 20.72 23.30
CA ASP A 253 25.19 19.43 23.91
C ASP A 253 24.99 18.28 22.89
N ALA A 254 25.43 18.41 21.64
CA ALA A 254 25.33 17.32 20.67
C ALA A 254 26.42 16.27 20.89
N GLN A 255 26.02 15.11 21.42
CA GLN A 255 26.86 13.92 21.52
C GLN A 255 27.49 13.61 20.14
N GLU A 256 28.81 13.38 20.13
CA GLU A 256 29.72 13.59 19.00
C GLU A 256 29.47 12.74 17.73
N ASN A 257 28.44 11.88 17.70
CA ASN A 257 28.17 10.92 16.62
C ASN A 257 26.68 10.77 16.22
N SER A 258 25.79 11.69 16.58
CA SER A 258 24.42 11.68 16.04
C SER A 258 24.30 12.65 14.86
N PRO A 259 23.93 12.22 13.65
CA PRO A 259 23.63 13.14 12.56
C PRO A 259 22.46 14.03 12.99
N VAL A 260 22.70 15.33 13.03
CA VAL A 260 21.62 16.32 13.24
C VAL A 260 20.88 16.40 11.91
N GLU A 261 19.63 15.93 11.89
CA GLU A 261 18.76 16.03 10.72
C GLU A 261 18.62 17.51 10.33
N ALA A 262 18.95 17.86 9.08
CA ALA A 262 18.95 19.25 8.62
C ALA A 262 17.55 19.89 8.68
N PHE A 263 16.50 19.08 8.50
CA PHE A 263 15.11 19.51 8.56
C PHE A 263 14.33 18.56 9.47
N PRO A 264 14.40 18.71 10.81
CA PRO A 264 13.74 17.79 11.73
C PRO A 264 12.22 17.88 11.59
N VAL A 265 11.60 16.79 11.13
CA VAL A 265 10.14 16.67 11.03
C VAL A 265 9.65 15.59 11.99
N LYS A 266 8.84 15.98 12.99
CA LYS A 266 8.19 15.04 13.90
C LYS A 266 6.74 14.80 13.49
N LEU A 267 6.46 13.62 12.95
CA LEU A 267 5.12 13.20 12.51
C LEU A 267 4.70 11.85 13.11
N ASP A 268 4.96 11.66 14.41
CA ASP A 268 4.49 10.46 15.13
C ASP A 268 3.15 10.73 15.80
N LEU A 269 2.10 10.07 15.30
CA LEU A 269 0.78 10.05 15.94
C LEU A 269 0.73 9.06 17.11
N THR A 270 1.61 8.06 17.12
CA THR A 270 1.78 7.08 18.20
C THR A 270 3.26 6.68 18.32
N THR A 271 3.66 6.29 19.52
CA THR A 271 4.97 5.67 19.78
C THR A 271 4.88 4.16 20.00
N ASP A 272 3.68 3.55 19.98
CA ASP A 272 3.54 2.09 20.10
C ASP A 272 3.97 1.46 18.76
N PRO A 273 5.00 0.59 18.72
CA PRO A 273 5.43 -0.07 17.49
C PRO A 273 4.36 -0.99 16.88
N ARG A 274 3.33 -1.35 17.65
CA ARG A 274 2.17 -2.13 17.16
C ARG A 274 1.06 -1.25 16.58
N GLY A 275 1.16 0.06 16.76
CA GLY A 275 0.21 1.05 16.29
C GLY A 275 -1.00 1.25 17.20
N GLU A 276 -1.72 2.33 16.93
CA GLU A 276 -2.93 2.73 17.63
C GLU A 276 -4.09 2.95 16.65
N SER A 277 -5.31 2.72 17.14
CA SER A 277 -6.52 2.93 16.34
C SER A 277 -6.96 4.39 16.40
N LEU A 278 -6.83 5.10 15.28
CA LEU A 278 -7.33 6.46 15.10
C LEU A 278 -8.78 6.44 14.60
N ASP A 279 -9.68 7.07 15.35
CA ASP A 279 -11.07 7.24 14.91
C ASP A 279 -11.17 8.20 13.72
N VAL A 280 -11.69 7.68 12.61
CA VAL A 280 -11.90 8.42 11.36
C VAL A 280 -13.37 8.49 10.99
N SER A 281 -14.27 8.12 11.89
CA SER A 281 -15.73 8.09 11.68
C SER A 281 -16.28 9.37 11.04
N PHE A 282 -15.71 10.52 11.41
CA PHE A 282 -16.09 11.85 10.90
C PHE A 282 -15.91 12.03 9.38
N LEU A 283 -15.06 11.23 8.72
CA LEU A 283 -14.86 11.29 7.27
C LEU A 283 -16.05 10.71 6.49
N PHE A 284 -17.03 10.09 7.17
CA PHE A 284 -18.02 9.26 6.55
C PHE A 284 -19.45 9.69 6.88
N LEU A 285 -20.34 9.55 5.92
CA LEU A 285 -21.76 9.88 6.07
C LEU A 285 -22.48 8.77 6.84
N GLY A 286 -23.11 9.12 7.97
CA GLY A 286 -23.95 8.24 8.79
C GLY A 286 -23.29 7.81 10.12
N PRO A 287 -24.05 7.13 11.01
CA PRO A 287 -23.57 6.70 12.32
C PRO A 287 -22.70 5.44 12.17
N MET A 288 -21.45 5.61 11.74
CA MET A 288 -20.49 4.53 11.56
C MET A 288 -19.25 4.78 12.40
N GLU A 289 -18.91 3.85 13.29
CA GLU A 289 -17.64 3.85 14.01
C GLU A 289 -16.57 3.18 13.18
N GLU A 290 -15.57 3.93 12.75
CA GLU A 290 -14.46 3.41 11.95
C GLU A 290 -13.12 3.95 12.39
N LYS A 291 -12.16 3.03 12.44
CA LYS A 291 -10.86 3.26 13.03
C LYS A 291 -9.80 2.81 12.06
N LEU A 292 -8.83 3.67 11.81
CA LEU A 292 -7.64 3.34 11.05
C LEU A 292 -6.52 2.95 12.00
N LEU A 293 -5.76 1.90 11.68
CA LEU A 293 -4.53 1.60 12.38
C LEU A 293 -3.46 2.59 11.93
N VAL A 294 -2.87 3.31 12.89
CA VAL A 294 -1.79 4.25 12.64
C VAL A 294 -0.55 3.71 13.33
N LEU A 295 0.56 3.68 12.60
CA LEU A 295 1.86 3.22 13.07
C LEU A 295 2.80 4.43 13.25
N PRO A 296 3.88 4.29 14.03
CA PRO A 296 4.93 5.31 14.08
C PRO A 296 5.50 5.59 12.68
N PHE A 297 6.00 6.80 12.46
CA PHE A 297 6.53 7.18 11.16
C PHE A 297 7.74 6.29 10.79
N PRO A 298 7.81 5.72 9.57
CA PRO A 298 8.91 4.85 9.17
C PRO A 298 10.24 5.60 9.17
N LYS A 299 11.31 4.93 9.62
CA LYS A 299 12.67 5.49 9.56
C LYS A 299 13.26 5.36 8.16
N GLU A 300 14.23 6.21 7.85
CA GLU A 300 14.89 6.28 6.54
C GLU A 300 15.54 4.95 6.11
N GLU A 301 15.94 4.08 7.04
CA GLU A 301 16.57 2.79 6.68
C GLU A 301 15.60 1.83 5.96
N GLN A 302 14.30 2.12 5.95
CA GLN A 302 13.27 1.34 5.27
C GLN A 302 12.88 1.92 3.89
N ARG A 303 13.66 2.87 3.37
CA ARG A 303 13.39 3.54 2.09
C ARG A 303 13.56 2.60 0.90
N SER A 304 12.72 2.79 -0.11
CA SER A 304 12.82 2.10 -1.41
C SER A 304 14.07 2.52 -2.19
N ALA A 305 14.67 1.61 -2.95
CA ALA A 305 15.72 1.95 -3.93
C ALA A 305 15.21 2.92 -5.04
N LYS A 306 13.89 2.94 -5.26
CA LYS A 306 13.21 3.86 -6.20
C LYS A 306 12.89 5.24 -5.58
N CYS A 307 13.58 5.60 -4.50
CA CYS A 307 13.44 6.86 -3.78
C CYS A 307 14.82 7.46 -3.45
N PRO A 308 14.98 8.81 -3.46
CA PRO A 308 13.95 9.81 -3.73
C PRO A 308 13.51 9.82 -5.19
N GLY A 309 12.32 10.37 -5.44
CA GLY A 309 11.83 10.59 -6.80
C GLY A 309 12.62 11.70 -7.52
N PRO A 310 12.45 11.83 -8.84
CA PRO A 310 13.07 12.90 -9.60
C PRO A 310 12.59 14.28 -9.09
N ALA A 311 13.50 15.24 -9.02
CA ALA A 311 13.18 16.61 -8.65
C ALA A 311 12.70 17.41 -9.86
N GLN A 312 11.62 18.17 -9.70
CA GLN A 312 11.17 19.15 -10.70
C GLN A 312 12.19 20.28 -10.85
N GLN A 313 12.79 20.71 -9.73
CA GLN A 313 13.92 21.62 -9.68
C GLN A 313 15.08 20.91 -8.96
N ASN A 314 16.12 20.58 -9.71
CA ASN A 314 17.24 19.76 -9.26
C ASN A 314 18.47 20.56 -8.80
N ASN A 315 18.31 21.86 -8.53
CA ASN A 315 19.41 22.66 -8.01
C ASN A 315 19.77 22.15 -6.59
N PRO A 316 21.03 21.72 -6.35
CA PRO A 316 21.44 21.17 -5.06
C PRO A 316 21.22 22.12 -3.88
N LEU A 317 21.22 23.44 -4.12
CA LEU A 317 21.05 24.46 -3.08
C LEU A 317 19.61 24.55 -2.52
N ILE A 318 18.63 23.96 -3.19
CA ILE A 318 17.21 24.00 -2.79
C ILE A 318 16.65 22.62 -2.44
N LEU A 319 17.49 21.58 -2.52
CA LEU A 319 17.11 20.23 -2.15
C LEU A 319 17.51 19.97 -0.70
N PRO A 320 16.62 19.38 0.12
CA PRO A 320 17.05 18.85 1.40
C PRO A 320 18.07 17.72 1.16
N PRO A 321 19.08 17.60 2.04
CA PRO A 321 20.15 16.61 1.92
C PRO A 321 19.62 15.18 1.82
#